data_AF-U1QM37-F1
#
_entry.id   AF-U1QM37-F1
#
_cell.length_a   1.000
_cell.length_b   1.000
_cell.length_c   1.000
_cell.angle_alpha   90.00
_cell.angle_beta   90.00
_cell.angle_gamma   90.00
#
_symmetry.space_group_name_H-M   'P 1'
#
loop_
_entity.id
_entity.type
_entity.pdbx_description
1 polymer ?
#
loop_
_entity_poly.entity_id
_entity_poly.type
_entity_poly.pdbx_seq_one_letter_code
_entity_poly.pdbx_strand_id
1 'polypeptide(L)'
;MVVLPALGLARGVETVVGQNLGANQRDRAVTGVRAAIGLVVAAFALLGVLVYVFAGPVIDLFVTGTGSAAVIAAGEAYLRTVGVTYLFLGVFYVIQGGFRGSGRTRLALLFAFFGYIVLRSLIGYLLVVPLGLGATGIWYGEAASNVLMAAAVGAYFLGGGWTGRVVDDDTPAGGSTPTEMADRPSEPPSDTD
;
A
#
# COMPACT_ATOMS: atom_id res chain seq x y z
N MET A 1 10.53 1.03 -11.36
CA MET A 1 11.43 2.05 -10.76
C MET A 1 10.69 3.26 -10.22
N VAL A 2 9.61 3.75 -10.87
CA VAL A 2 8.84 4.94 -10.40
C VAL A 2 8.16 4.77 -9.03
N VAL A 3 7.73 3.56 -8.66
CA VAL A 3 6.98 3.31 -7.41
C VAL A 3 7.85 3.08 -6.17
N LEU A 4 9.18 3.00 -6.29
CA LEU A 4 10.06 2.73 -5.15
C LEU A 4 9.95 3.77 -4.02
N PRO A 5 9.85 5.09 -4.30
CA PRO A 5 9.63 6.08 -3.25
C PRO A 5 8.32 5.85 -2.49
N ALA A 6 7.25 5.47 -3.19
CA ALA A 6 5.97 5.16 -2.56
C ALA A 6 6.04 3.89 -1.69
N LEU A 7 6.78 2.88 -2.12
CA LEU A 7 7.01 1.67 -1.32
C LEU A 7 7.82 1.98 -0.06
N GLY A 8 8.88 2.79 -0.17
CA GLY A 8 9.66 3.25 0.98
C GLY A 8 8.80 4.05 1.97
N LEU A 9 8.00 4.99 1.46
CA LEU A 9 7.07 5.75 2.29
C LEU A 9 6.02 4.85 2.96
N ALA A 10 5.49 3.86 2.24
CA ALA A 10 4.54 2.89 2.80
C ALA A 10 5.15 2.08 3.95
N ARG A 11 6.44 1.75 3.91
CA ARG A 11 7.15 1.12 5.04
C ARG A 11 7.30 2.05 6.24
N GLY A 12 7.60 3.33 6.00
CA GLY A 12 7.60 4.33 7.07
C GLY A 12 6.23 4.47 7.73
N VAL A 13 5.16 4.52 6.92
CA VAL A 13 3.78 4.59 7.38
C VAL A 13 3.39 3.35 8.18
N GLU A 14 3.78 2.16 7.74
CA GLU A 14 3.56 0.90 8.46
C GLU A 14 4.10 0.97 9.90
N THR A 15 5.33 1.47 10.10
CA THR A 15 5.93 1.69 11.41
C THR A 15 5.20 2.77 12.23
N VAL A 16 4.95 3.94 11.63
CA VAL A 16 4.27 5.06 12.32
C VAL A 16 2.89 4.65 12.80
N VAL A 17 2.12 3.94 11.96
CA VAL A 17 0.79 3.46 12.33
C VAL A 17 0.86 2.42 13.44
N GLY A 18 1.77 1.44 13.33
CA GLY A 18 1.94 0.41 14.36
C GLY A 18 2.28 1.01 15.73
N GLN A 19 3.21 1.96 15.77
CA GLN A 19 3.58 2.65 17.01
C GLN A 19 2.42 3.47 17.60
N ASN A 20 1.72 4.25 16.79
CA ASN A 20 0.63 5.10 17.27
C ASN A 20 -0.57 4.28 17.74
N LEU A 21 -0.95 3.22 17.02
CA LEU A 21 -2.05 2.34 17.43
C LEU A 21 -1.68 1.52 18.68
N GLY A 22 -0.43 1.05 18.78
CA GLY A 22 0.08 0.42 20.00
C GLY A 22 0.04 1.34 21.22
N ALA A 23 0.28 2.63 21.02
CA ALA A 23 0.16 3.67 22.07
C ALA A 23 -1.27 4.23 22.23
N ASN A 24 -2.29 3.57 21.66
CA ASN A 24 -3.70 3.97 21.70
C ASN A 24 -4.00 5.38 21.12
N GLN A 25 -3.13 5.89 20.25
CA GLN A 25 -3.22 7.21 19.61
C GLN A 25 -3.76 7.10 18.18
N ARG A 26 -5.02 6.68 18.04
CA ARG A 26 -5.67 6.44 16.74
C ARG A 26 -5.64 7.67 15.82
N ASP A 27 -5.92 8.85 16.35
CA ASP A 27 -5.96 10.09 15.57
C ASP A 27 -4.59 10.42 14.96
N ARG A 28 -3.51 10.14 15.69
CA ARG A 28 -2.15 10.32 15.18
C ARG A 28 -1.81 9.30 14.10
N ALA A 29 -2.29 8.06 14.20
CA ALA A 29 -2.12 7.07 13.15
C ALA A 29 -2.80 7.53 11.84
N VAL A 30 -4.05 8.01 11.93
CA VAL A 30 -4.79 8.55 10.76
C VAL A 30 -4.08 9.76 10.18
N THR A 31 -3.62 10.68 11.03
CA THR A 31 -2.90 11.89 10.61
C THR A 31 -1.59 11.54 9.91
N GLY A 32 -0.86 10.53 10.41
CA GLY A 32 0.37 10.03 9.79
C GLY A 32 0.13 9.49 8.38
N VAL A 33 -0.91 8.67 8.18
CA VAL A 33 -1.27 8.18 6.84
C VAL A 33 -1.67 9.34 5.93
N ARG A 34 -2.49 10.29 6.40
CA ARG A 34 -2.91 11.46 5.61
C ARG A 34 -1.73 12.34 5.19
N ALA A 35 -0.77 12.58 6.08
CA ALA A 35 0.44 13.33 5.76
C ALA A 35 1.27 12.62 4.69
N ALA A 36 1.42 11.29 4.80
CA ALA A 36 2.11 10.50 3.77
C ALA A 36 1.37 10.48 2.43
N ILE A 37 0.02 10.47 2.44
CA ILE A 37 -0.78 10.63 1.22
C ILE A 37 -0.49 11.99 0.57
N GLY A 38 -0.49 13.08 1.34
CA GLY A 38 -0.15 14.41 0.84
C GLY A 38 1.25 14.45 0.21
N LEU A 39 2.24 13.86 0.89
CA LEU A 39 3.62 13.78 0.41
C LEU A 39 3.74 12.98 -0.88
N VAL A 40 3.11 11.79 -0.96
CA VAL A 40 3.18 10.95 -2.16
C VAL A 40 2.46 11.60 -3.34
N VAL A 41 1.32 12.25 -3.10
CA VAL A 41 0.57 12.99 -4.12
C VAL A 41 1.41 14.14 -4.67
N ALA A 42 2.02 14.96 -3.80
CA ALA A 42 2.87 16.06 -4.23
C ALA A 42 4.08 15.57 -5.04
N ALA A 43 4.79 14.55 -4.53
CA ALA A 43 5.97 14.00 -5.19
C ALA A 43 5.63 13.37 -6.55
N PHE A 44 4.54 12.59 -6.63
CA PHE A 44 4.17 11.89 -7.86
C PHE A 44 3.45 12.79 -8.85
N ALA A 45 2.79 13.87 -8.42
CA ALA A 45 2.26 14.88 -9.33
C ALA A 45 3.42 15.58 -10.05
N LEU A 46 4.45 16.01 -9.29
CA LEU A 46 5.65 16.61 -9.87
C LEU A 46 6.36 15.64 -10.81
N LEU A 47 6.58 14.40 -10.38
CA LEU A 47 7.23 13.38 -11.21
C LEU A 47 6.39 13.03 -12.44
N GLY A 48 5.07 13.00 -12.32
CA GLY A 48 4.15 12.77 -13.43
C GLY A 48 4.24 13.86 -14.49
N VAL A 49 4.31 15.14 -14.09
CA VAL A 49 4.53 16.26 -15.02
C VAL A 49 5.88 16.13 -15.71
N LEU A 50 6.95 15.84 -14.97
CA LEU A 50 8.29 15.65 -15.54
C LEU A 50 8.29 14.49 -16.56
N VAL A 51 7.73 13.34 -16.20
CA VAL A 51 7.66 12.18 -17.10
C VAL A 51 6.81 12.49 -18.33
N TYR A 52 5.71 13.22 -18.20
CA TYR A 52 4.86 13.58 -19.33
C TYR A 52 5.58 14.50 -20.34
N VAL A 53 6.28 15.52 -19.83
CA VAL A 53 7.04 16.47 -20.64
C VAL A 53 8.25 15.82 -21.30
N PHE A 54 8.99 15.01 -20.54
CA PHE A 54 10.23 14.38 -21.00
C PHE A 54 10.05 12.95 -21.54
N ALA A 55 8.82 12.50 -21.81
CA ALA A 55 8.53 11.12 -22.23
C ALA A 55 9.37 10.69 -23.44
N GLY A 56 9.43 11.52 -24.48
CA GLY A 56 10.21 11.24 -25.71
C GLY A 56 11.71 11.13 -25.44
N PRO A 57 12.36 12.18 -24.88
CA PRO A 57 13.78 12.12 -24.53
C PRO A 57 14.15 10.96 -23.60
N VAL A 58 13.27 10.61 -22.65
CA VAL A 58 13.49 9.49 -21.74
C VAL A 58 13.49 8.16 -22.49
N ILE A 59 12.55 7.94 -23.41
CA ILE A 59 12.47 6.69 -24.18
C ILE A 59 13.61 6.58 -25.20
N ASP A 60 13.97 7.69 -25.83
CA ASP A 60 15.06 7.77 -26.82
C ASP A 60 16.42 7.35 -26.22
N LEU A 61 16.64 7.64 -24.93
CA LEU A 61 17.85 7.22 -24.21
C LEU A 61 18.03 5.69 -24.16
N PHE A 62 16.93 4.93 -24.16
CA PHE A 62 16.96 3.46 -24.03
C PHE A 62 16.74 2.72 -25.36
N VAL A 63 16.16 3.37 -26.36
CA VAL A 63 15.79 2.71 -27.63
C VAL A 63 16.63 3.29 -28.77
N THR A 64 17.80 2.69 -29.01
CA THR A 64 18.71 3.07 -30.10
C THR A 64 18.72 2.01 -31.21
N GLY A 65 18.53 2.40 -32.48
CA GLY A 65 18.58 1.47 -33.62
C GLY A 65 17.71 1.86 -34.82
N THR A 66 17.98 1.26 -36.00
CA THR A 66 17.16 1.46 -37.21
C THR A 66 15.78 0.81 -37.03
N GLY A 67 14.71 1.59 -37.25
CA GLY A 67 13.32 1.13 -37.03
C GLY A 67 12.75 1.40 -35.63
N SER A 68 13.47 2.12 -34.76
CA SER A 68 13.04 2.43 -33.38
C SER A 68 11.85 3.38 -33.27
N ALA A 69 11.51 4.15 -34.32
CA ALA A 69 10.50 5.20 -34.26
C ALA A 69 9.12 4.71 -33.79
N ALA A 70 8.68 3.52 -34.24
CA ALA A 70 7.41 2.94 -33.80
C ALA A 70 7.42 2.54 -32.31
N VAL A 71 8.57 2.05 -31.82
CA VAL A 71 8.76 1.67 -30.42
C VAL A 71 8.81 2.91 -29.52
N ILE A 72 9.50 3.97 -29.98
CA ILE A 72 9.57 5.26 -29.27
C ILE A 72 8.17 5.86 -29.14
N ALA A 73 7.41 5.92 -30.24
CA ALA A 73 6.03 6.44 -30.23
C ALA A 73 5.11 5.65 -29.28
N ALA A 74 5.21 4.31 -29.27
CA ALA A 74 4.47 3.47 -28.34
C ALA A 74 4.88 3.70 -26.87
N GLY A 75 6.19 3.83 -26.60
CA GLY A 75 6.72 4.13 -25.28
C GLY A 75 6.29 5.51 -24.75
N GLU A 76 6.29 6.53 -25.62
CA GLU A 76 5.79 7.86 -25.30
C GLU A 76 4.31 7.84 -24.93
N ALA A 77 3.48 7.19 -25.76
CA ALA A 77 2.06 7.05 -25.51
C ALA A 77 1.79 6.33 -24.17
N TYR A 78 2.56 5.29 -23.88
CA TYR A 78 2.50 4.59 -22.60
C TYR A 78 2.85 5.51 -21.41
N LEU A 79 3.99 6.19 -21.46
CA LEU A 79 4.43 7.06 -20.36
C LEU A 79 3.45 8.21 -20.12
N ARG A 80 2.92 8.82 -21.18
CA ARG A 80 1.93 9.90 -21.09
C ARG A 80 0.57 9.44 -20.58
N THR A 81 0.22 8.17 -20.78
CA THR A 81 -1.06 7.62 -20.33
C THR A 81 -0.94 7.03 -18.91
N VAL A 82 -0.04 6.06 -18.73
CA VAL A 82 0.09 5.30 -17.49
C VAL A 82 0.90 6.05 -16.45
N GLY A 83 1.96 6.77 -16.86
CA GLY A 83 2.88 7.44 -15.94
C GLY A 83 2.18 8.41 -15.00
N VAL A 84 1.21 9.17 -15.49
CA VAL A 84 0.42 10.13 -14.70
C VAL A 84 -0.45 9.41 -13.66
N THR A 85 -0.86 8.17 -13.93
CA THR A 85 -1.69 7.40 -13.00
C THR A 85 -0.91 6.76 -11.85
N TYR A 86 0.43 6.76 -11.89
CA TYR A 86 1.23 6.25 -10.79
C TYR A 86 1.09 7.04 -9.50
N LEU A 87 0.59 8.29 -9.57
CA LEU A 87 0.15 9.03 -8.39
C LEU A 87 -0.90 8.26 -7.59
N PHE A 88 -1.92 7.71 -8.26
CA PHE A 88 -2.96 6.92 -7.61
C PHE A 88 -2.39 5.63 -7.03
N LEU A 89 -1.48 5.00 -7.75
CA LEU A 89 -0.77 3.81 -7.28
C LEU A 89 0.08 4.10 -6.02
N GLY A 90 0.69 5.28 -5.94
CA GLY A 90 1.39 5.75 -4.75
C GLY A 90 0.48 5.88 -3.53
N VAL A 91 -0.70 6.50 -3.72
CA VAL A 91 -1.75 6.58 -2.68
C VAL A 91 -2.16 5.18 -2.22
N PHE A 92 -2.37 4.26 -3.16
CA PHE A 92 -2.72 2.88 -2.86
C PHE A 92 -1.67 2.22 -1.95
N TYR A 93 -0.37 2.35 -2.27
CA TYR A 93 0.69 1.77 -1.45
C TYR A 93 0.79 2.38 -0.05
N VAL A 94 0.62 3.70 0.07
CA VAL A 94 0.65 4.38 1.38
C VAL A 94 -0.47 3.87 2.29
N ILE A 95 -1.70 3.78 1.78
CA ILE A 95 -2.85 3.28 2.56
C ILE A 95 -2.65 1.81 2.92
N GLN A 96 -2.14 0.99 1.99
CA GLN A 96 -1.76 -0.40 2.23
C GLN A 96 -0.73 -0.54 3.35
N GLY A 97 0.26 0.37 3.42
CA GLY A 97 1.20 0.46 4.53
C GLY A 97 0.50 0.70 5.87
N GLY A 98 -0.47 1.61 5.89
CA GLY A 98 -1.30 1.85 7.08
C GLY A 98 -2.09 0.61 7.52
N PHE A 99 -2.68 -0.14 6.59
CA PHE A 99 -3.40 -1.37 6.91
C PHE A 99 -2.49 -2.43 7.51
N ARG A 100 -1.29 -2.63 6.96
CA ARG A 100 -0.28 -3.54 7.56
C ARG A 100 0.15 -3.07 8.94
N GLY A 101 0.41 -1.77 9.11
CA GLY A 101 0.80 -1.18 10.39
C GLY A 101 -0.27 -1.34 11.47
N SER A 102 -1.55 -1.38 11.09
CA SER A 102 -2.66 -1.64 12.00
C SER A 102 -2.85 -3.11 12.41
N GLY A 103 -2.03 -4.03 11.89
CA GLY A 103 -2.20 -5.47 12.07
C GLY A 103 -3.26 -6.10 11.16
N ARG A 104 -3.96 -5.31 10.33
CA ARG A 104 -4.97 -5.79 9.38
C ARG A 104 -4.34 -6.24 8.06
N THR A 105 -3.33 -7.10 8.13
CA THR A 105 -2.60 -7.60 6.95
C THR A 105 -3.50 -8.37 5.98
N ARG A 106 -4.51 -9.09 6.49
CA ARG A 106 -5.53 -9.76 5.64
C ARG A 106 -6.31 -8.77 4.78
N LEU A 107 -6.64 -7.59 5.33
CA LEU A 107 -7.32 -6.53 4.58
C LEU A 107 -6.40 -5.97 3.48
N ALA A 108 -5.12 -5.72 3.81
CA ALA A 108 -4.12 -5.30 2.84
C ALA A 108 -4.01 -6.31 1.68
N LEU A 109 -3.90 -7.60 2.02
CA LEU A 109 -3.87 -8.70 1.05
C LEU A 109 -5.12 -8.72 0.16
N LEU A 110 -6.31 -8.58 0.74
CA LEU A 110 -7.57 -8.61 0.00
C LEU A 110 -7.61 -7.51 -1.07
N PHE A 111 -7.30 -6.26 -0.68
CA PHE A 111 -7.24 -5.15 -1.61
C PHE A 111 -6.16 -5.33 -2.70
N ALA A 112 -5.00 -5.89 -2.36
CA ALA A 112 -3.95 -6.18 -3.33
C ALA A 112 -4.38 -7.26 -4.32
N PHE A 113 -4.95 -8.36 -3.83
CA PHE A 113 -5.41 -9.47 -4.67
C PHE A 113 -6.55 -9.03 -5.60
N PHE A 114 -7.61 -8.44 -5.05
CA PHE A 114 -8.74 -8.00 -5.85
C PHE A 114 -8.37 -6.83 -6.77
N GLY A 115 -7.45 -5.95 -6.37
CA GLY A 115 -6.95 -4.88 -7.23
C GLY A 115 -6.12 -5.39 -8.41
N TYR A 116 -5.05 -6.14 -8.14
CA TYR A 116 -4.10 -6.54 -9.19
C TYR A 116 -4.52 -7.78 -9.98
N ILE A 117 -5.17 -8.75 -9.35
CA ILE A 117 -5.51 -10.01 -10.02
C ILE A 117 -6.89 -9.92 -10.63
N VAL A 118 -7.90 -9.49 -9.87
CA VAL A 118 -9.30 -9.51 -10.34
C VAL A 118 -9.60 -8.28 -11.19
N LEU A 119 -9.57 -7.09 -10.58
CA LEU A 119 -9.99 -5.84 -11.20
C LEU A 119 -9.13 -5.52 -12.43
N ARG A 120 -7.80 -5.54 -12.28
CA ARG A 120 -6.88 -5.19 -13.36
C ARG A 120 -6.93 -6.15 -14.53
N SER A 121 -6.96 -7.47 -14.28
CA SER A 121 -7.08 -8.45 -15.37
C SER A 121 -8.44 -8.34 -16.05
N LEU A 122 -9.52 -8.11 -15.30
CA LEU A 122 -10.86 -7.93 -15.85
C LEU A 122 -10.94 -6.70 -16.75
N ILE A 123 -10.47 -5.55 -16.29
CA ILE A 123 -10.46 -4.32 -17.09
C ILE A 123 -9.58 -4.48 -18.33
N GLY A 124 -8.39 -5.07 -18.18
CA GLY A 124 -7.50 -5.35 -19.31
C GLY A 124 -8.16 -6.26 -20.36
N TYR A 125 -8.78 -7.35 -19.92
CA TYR A 125 -9.54 -8.25 -20.80
C TYR A 125 -10.67 -7.53 -21.53
N LEU A 126 -11.48 -6.74 -20.79
CA LEU A 126 -12.61 -6.00 -21.36
C LEU A 126 -12.17 -4.93 -22.37
N LEU A 127 -11.05 -4.27 -22.18
CA LEU A 127 -10.57 -3.26 -23.13
C LEU A 127 -9.90 -3.87 -24.36
N VAL A 128 -9.27 -5.03 -24.21
CA VAL A 128 -8.52 -5.65 -25.31
C VAL A 128 -9.41 -6.54 -26.18
N VAL A 129 -10.24 -7.41 -25.58
CA VAL A 129 -10.93 -8.47 -26.31
C VAL A 129 -12.22 -7.98 -26.98
N PRO A 130 -13.26 -7.52 -26.25
CA PRO A 130 -14.50 -7.11 -26.88
C PRO A 130 -14.41 -5.74 -27.56
N LEU A 131 -13.56 -4.83 -27.06
CA LEU A 131 -13.38 -3.49 -27.65
C LEU A 131 -12.26 -3.43 -28.70
N GLY A 132 -11.47 -4.49 -28.86
CA GLY A 132 -10.47 -4.60 -29.93
C GLY A 132 -9.37 -3.54 -29.88
N LEU A 133 -9.13 -2.90 -28.73
CA LEU A 133 -8.21 -1.75 -28.63
C LEU A 133 -6.72 -2.14 -28.66
N GLY A 134 -6.41 -3.44 -28.76
CA GLY A 134 -5.03 -3.94 -28.83
C GLY A 134 -4.15 -3.43 -27.68
N ALA A 135 -2.92 -2.99 -28.00
CA ALA A 135 -1.98 -2.48 -27.00
C ALA A 135 -2.51 -1.24 -26.26
N THR A 136 -3.27 -0.38 -26.94
CA THR A 136 -3.87 0.82 -26.34
C THR A 136 -4.89 0.45 -25.25
N GLY A 137 -5.63 -0.64 -25.43
CA GLY A 137 -6.53 -1.18 -24.40
C GLY A 137 -5.81 -1.58 -23.13
N ILE A 138 -4.58 -2.11 -23.24
CA ILE A 138 -3.73 -2.45 -22.09
C ILE A 138 -3.36 -1.19 -21.30
N TRP A 139 -2.94 -0.12 -22.00
CA TRP A 139 -2.54 1.15 -21.35
C TRP A 139 -3.69 1.81 -20.61
N TYR A 140 -4.87 1.88 -21.22
CA TYR A 140 -6.05 2.43 -20.55
C TYR A 140 -6.53 1.52 -19.43
N GLY A 141 -6.41 0.20 -19.58
CA GLY A 141 -6.76 -0.73 -18.51
C GLY A 141 -5.86 -0.58 -17.30
N GLU A 142 -4.57 -0.40 -17.53
CA GLU A 142 -3.59 -0.09 -16.51
C GLU A 142 -3.93 1.20 -15.76
N ALA A 143 -4.14 2.28 -16.52
CA ALA A 143 -4.47 3.59 -16.00
C ALA A 143 -5.75 3.58 -15.16
N ALA A 144 -6.82 2.97 -15.70
CA ALA A 144 -8.10 2.84 -15.01
C ALA A 144 -7.99 2.00 -13.73
N SER A 145 -7.23 0.91 -13.77
CA SER A 145 -7.00 0.05 -12.60
C SER A 145 -6.32 0.81 -11.47
N ASN A 146 -5.27 1.59 -11.76
CA ASN A 146 -4.58 2.40 -10.75
C ASN A 146 -5.53 3.38 -10.04
N VAL A 147 -6.38 4.05 -10.81
CA VAL A 147 -7.38 5.00 -10.29
C VAL A 147 -8.41 4.27 -9.42
N LEU A 148 -8.98 3.17 -9.92
CA LEU A 148 -10.02 2.42 -9.22
C LEU A 148 -9.51 1.75 -7.94
N MET A 149 -8.28 1.22 -7.96
CA MET A 149 -7.64 0.66 -6.78
C MET A 149 -7.44 1.73 -5.70
N ALA A 150 -6.96 2.92 -6.08
CA ALA A 150 -6.79 4.03 -5.15
C ALA A 150 -8.13 4.53 -4.59
N ALA A 151 -9.17 4.61 -5.44
CA ALA A 151 -10.52 4.97 -5.02
C ALA A 151 -11.10 3.96 -4.04
N ALA A 152 -11.01 2.66 -4.34
CA ALA A 152 -11.55 1.59 -3.51
C ALA A 152 -10.85 1.55 -2.13
N VAL A 153 -9.52 1.59 -2.11
CA VAL A 153 -8.76 1.56 -0.85
C VAL A 153 -8.96 2.86 -0.06
N GLY A 154 -9.07 4.00 -0.76
CA GLY A 154 -9.35 5.32 -0.18
C GLY A 154 -10.73 5.39 0.47
N ALA A 155 -11.76 4.87 -0.19
CA ALA A 155 -13.11 4.80 0.36
C ALA A 155 -13.14 4.00 1.67
N TYR A 156 -12.46 2.85 1.70
CA TYR A 156 -12.36 2.06 2.94
C TYR A 156 -11.55 2.77 4.02
N PHE A 157 -10.44 3.42 3.66
CA PHE A 157 -9.64 4.21 4.58
C PHE A 157 -10.46 5.31 5.26
N LEU A 158 -11.29 6.02 4.50
CA LEU A 158 -12.20 7.06 5.01
C LEU A 158 -13.29 6.51 5.92
N GLY A 159 -13.72 5.25 5.70
CA GLY A 159 -14.65 4.55 6.57
C GLY A 159 -14.11 4.17 7.95
N GLY A 160 -12.81 4.37 8.22
CA GLY A 160 -12.22 4.25 9.56
C GLY A 160 -12.09 2.82 10.13
N GLY A 161 -12.73 1.82 9.51
CA GLY A 161 -12.75 0.42 9.94
C GLY A 161 -11.39 -0.28 10.00
N TRP A 162 -10.33 0.38 9.55
CA TRP A 162 -8.96 -0.13 9.60
C TRP A 162 -8.22 0.16 10.92
N THR A 163 -8.74 1.05 11.78
CA THR A 163 -8.08 1.42 13.07
C THR A 163 -8.58 0.62 14.28
N GLY A 164 -9.54 -0.29 14.09
CA GLY A 164 -10.12 -1.09 15.18
C GLY A 164 -9.11 -2.04 15.82
N ARG A 165 -9.23 -2.25 17.15
CA ARG A 165 -8.42 -3.22 17.91
C ARG A 165 -8.63 -4.63 17.35
N VAL A 166 -7.54 -5.36 17.18
CA VAL A 166 -7.53 -6.80 16.82
C VAL A 166 -7.40 -7.67 18.09
N VAL A 167 -7.12 -7.06 19.24
CA VAL A 167 -7.04 -7.73 20.54
C VAL A 167 -8.28 -7.35 21.33
N ASP A 168 -9.31 -8.19 21.24
CA ASP A 168 -10.39 -8.41 22.22
C ASP A 168 -11.11 -9.66 21.68
N ASP A 169 -10.85 -10.85 22.26
CA ASP A 169 -11.79 -12.01 22.31
C ASP A 169 -11.20 -13.33 22.88
N ASP A 170 -9.90 -13.42 23.23
CA ASP A 170 -9.33 -14.66 23.82
C ASP A 170 -8.97 -14.53 25.33
N THR A 171 -9.74 -13.78 26.12
CA THR A 171 -9.73 -13.98 27.58
C THR A 171 -11.00 -14.72 27.98
N PRO A 172 -10.93 -16.04 28.26
CA PRO A 172 -12.03 -16.70 28.92
C PRO A 172 -12.29 -16.00 30.25
N ALA A 173 -13.43 -15.34 30.36
CA ALA A 173 -13.96 -14.91 31.64
C ALA A 173 -14.21 -16.16 32.48
N GLY A 174 -13.42 -16.35 33.55
CA GLY A 174 -13.70 -17.33 34.58
C GLY A 174 -12.51 -18.21 34.94
N GLY A 175 -11.88 -17.90 36.08
CA GLY A 175 -10.84 -18.74 36.65
C GLY A 175 -10.06 -18.05 37.77
N SER A 176 -10.75 -17.48 38.76
CA SER A 176 -10.12 -17.19 40.04
C SER A 176 -9.71 -18.51 40.70
N THR A 177 -8.41 -18.72 40.91
CA THR A 177 -7.93 -19.59 42.00
C THR A 177 -6.83 -18.86 42.77
N PRO A 178 -7.11 -18.40 44.00
CA PRO A 178 -6.10 -17.98 44.98
C PRO A 178 -5.44 -19.21 45.61
N THR A 179 -4.19 -19.07 46.07
CA THR A 179 -3.42 -20.00 46.96
C THR A 179 -2.34 -20.83 46.27
N GLU A 180 -1.20 -20.20 45.98
CA GLU A 180 0.08 -20.91 45.85
C GLU A 180 1.21 -20.05 46.43
N MET A 181 1.05 -19.63 47.70
CA MET A 181 2.06 -18.84 48.40
C MET A 181 2.21 -19.23 49.88
N ALA A 182 1.82 -20.46 50.25
CA ALA A 182 1.79 -20.90 51.65
C ALA A 182 2.58 -22.18 51.95
N ASP A 183 3.42 -22.69 51.04
CA ASP A 183 4.19 -23.91 51.34
C ASP A 183 5.61 -23.87 50.77
N ARG A 184 6.44 -22.95 51.29
CA ARG A 184 7.89 -23.08 51.20
C ARG A 184 8.43 -23.47 52.57
N PRO A 185 9.02 -24.65 52.75
CA PRO A 185 9.71 -25.00 53.98
C PRO A 185 10.84 -24.01 54.24
N SER A 186 10.89 -23.46 55.46
CA SER A 186 11.99 -22.62 55.93
C SER A 186 13.30 -23.43 55.95
N GLU A 187 14.28 -23.01 55.17
CA GLU A 187 15.67 -23.49 55.22
C GLU A 187 16.24 -23.26 56.64
N PRO A 188 16.89 -24.26 57.27
CA PRO A 188 17.56 -24.05 58.55
C PRO A 188 18.85 -23.24 58.38
N PRO A 189 19.32 -22.56 59.45
CA PRO A 189 20.52 -21.73 59.36
C PRO A 189 21.75 -22.59 59.09
N SER A 190 22.55 -22.18 58.11
CA SER A 190 23.87 -22.76 57.85
C SER A 190 24.85 -22.29 58.92
N ASP A 191 24.94 -23.03 60.02
CA ASP A 191 26.10 -22.99 60.90
C ASP A 191 27.22 -23.82 60.25
N THR A 192 28.34 -23.19 59.92
CA THR A 192 29.69 -23.79 59.95
C THR A 192 30.72 -22.68 60.08
N ASP A 193 31.62 -22.92 61.03
CA ASP A 193 32.81 -22.17 61.46
C ASP A 193 33.80 -21.76 60.35
#